data_AF-A0A7H4M659-F1
#
_entry.id   AF-A0A7H4M659-F1
#
_cell.length_a   1.000
_cell.length_b   1.000
_cell.length_c   1.000
_cell.angle_alpha   90.00
_cell.angle_beta   90.00
_cell.angle_gamma   90.00
#
_symmetry.space_group_name_H-M   'P 1'
#
loop_
_entity.id
_entity.type
_entity.pdbx_description
1 polymer ?
#
loop_
_entity_poly.entity_id
_entity_poly.type
_entity_poly.pdbx_seq_one_letter_code
_entity_poly.pdbx_strand_id
1 'polypeptide(L)'
;MIKLGIVMDPIATINIKKDTSFAMLLEAQRRGYELHYMEMNDLYLINGEARARTRKLSVEQNYDKWYAFNGEQDLPLADLDVILMRKDPPFDTEFIYATYILERAERARHADRQ
;
A
#
# COMPACT_ATOMS: atom_id res chain seq x y z
N MET A 1 -8.14 1.82 14.93
CA MET A 1 -7.24 2.67 14.11
C MET A 1 -7.28 2.12 12.69
N ILE A 2 -7.41 2.96 11.67
CA ILE A 2 -7.49 2.50 10.28
C ILE A 2 -6.09 2.11 9.79
N LYS A 3 -5.94 0.92 9.21
CA LYS A 3 -4.71 0.46 8.54
C LYS A 3 -4.80 0.72 7.04
N LEU A 4 -3.99 1.64 6.52
CA LEU A 4 -3.98 1.98 5.09
C LEU A 4 -2.77 1.35 4.41
N GLY A 5 -3.02 0.49 3.43
CA GLY A 5 -2.03 0.04 2.47
C GLY A 5 -1.91 0.99 1.28
N ILE A 6 -0.70 1.16 0.76
CA ILE A 6 -0.48 1.78 -0.55
C ILE A 6 0.43 0.88 -1.39
N VAL A 7 0.02 0.65 -2.64
CA VAL A 7 0.83 0.02 -3.68
C VAL A 7 1.24 1.12 -4.64
N MET A 8 2.52 1.45 -4.73
CA MET A 8 3.00 2.52 -5.61
C MET A 8 4.42 2.25 -6.12
N ASP A 9 4.87 3.05 -7.09
CA ASP A 9 6.26 3.12 -7.48
C ASP A 9 7.18 3.49 -6.30
N PRO A 10 8.52 3.27 -6.40
CA PRO A 10 9.44 3.53 -5.31
C PRO A 10 9.25 4.92 -4.68
N ILE A 11 8.86 4.97 -3.41
CA ILE A 11 8.66 6.24 -2.68
C ILE A 11 9.95 7.07 -2.61
N ALA A 12 11.10 6.42 -2.77
CA ALA A 12 12.42 7.04 -2.84
C ALA A 12 12.64 7.91 -4.09
N THR A 13 11.83 7.77 -5.14
CA THR A 13 12.05 8.47 -6.43
C THR A 13 11.02 9.54 -6.72
N ILE A 14 10.05 9.77 -5.83
CA ILE A 14 8.96 10.71 -6.07
C ILE A 14 9.38 12.17 -5.90
N ASN A 15 8.63 13.08 -6.54
CA ASN A 15 8.72 14.51 -6.26
C ASN A 15 7.61 14.92 -5.30
N ILE A 16 7.94 15.05 -4.01
CA ILE A 16 6.97 15.37 -2.95
C ILE A 16 6.21 16.70 -3.11
N LYS A 17 6.64 17.61 -4.01
CA LYS A 17 5.87 18.84 -4.34
C LYS A 17 4.67 18.57 -5.23
N LYS A 18 4.71 17.51 -6.03
CA LYS A 18 3.74 17.23 -7.10
C LYS A 18 3.06 15.87 -6.95
N ASP A 19 3.58 15.01 -6.07
CA ASP A 19 3.08 13.67 -5.89
C ASP A 19 1.79 13.66 -5.04
N THR A 20 0.68 13.27 -5.67
CA THR A 20 -0.61 13.21 -4.98
C THR A 20 -0.75 11.97 -4.09
N SER A 21 0.03 10.91 -4.34
CA SER A 21 0.10 9.74 -3.44
C SER A 21 0.72 10.16 -2.11
N PHE A 22 1.78 10.96 -2.14
CA PHE A 22 2.43 11.51 -0.95
C PHE A 22 1.50 12.44 -0.16
N ALA A 23 0.75 13.31 -0.84
CA ALA A 23 -0.25 14.17 -0.19
C ALA A 23 -1.34 13.34 0.53
N MET A 24 -1.77 12.23 -0.05
CA MET A 24 -2.71 11.30 0.58
C MET A 24 -2.12 10.65 1.83
N LEU A 25 -0.85 10.22 1.78
CA LEU A 25 -0.16 9.60 2.92
C LEU A 25 0.03 10.58 4.08
N LEU A 26 0.40 11.84 3.80
CA LEU A 26 0.50 12.88 4.83
C LEU A 26 -0.83 13.09 5.55
N GLU A 27 -1.93 13.19 4.81
CA GLU A 27 -3.26 13.37 5.40
C GLU A 27 -3.72 12.13 6.18
N ALA A 28 -3.45 10.92 5.67
CA ALA A 28 -3.75 9.68 6.38
C ALA A 28 -2.97 9.59 7.70
N GLN A 29 -1.67 9.92 7.70
CA GLN A 29 -0.86 9.98 8.92
C GLN A 29 -1.38 11.05 9.88
N ARG A 30 -1.77 12.24 9.39
CA ARG A 30 -2.34 13.31 10.21
C ARG A 30 -3.63 12.88 10.92
N ARG A 31 -4.41 11.99 10.30
CA ARG A 31 -5.62 11.37 10.90
C ARG A 31 -5.30 10.21 11.85
N GLY A 32 -4.02 9.86 12.02
CA GLY A 32 -3.58 8.76 12.87
C GLY A 32 -3.78 7.37 12.26
N TYR A 33 -3.77 7.25 10.93
CA TYR A 33 -3.83 5.94 10.28
C TYR A 33 -2.46 5.26 10.36
N GLU A 34 -2.45 3.93 10.48
CA GLU A 34 -1.23 3.14 10.34
C GLU A 34 -0.96 2.91 8.85
N LEU A 35 0.22 3.31 8.36
CA LEU A 35 0.56 3.24 6.94
C LEU A 35 1.40 1.99 6.64
N HIS A 36 0.99 1.25 5.62
CA HIS A 36 1.67 0.08 5.08
C HIS A 36 2.08 0.35 3.63
N TYR A 37 3.38 0.41 3.38
CA TYR A 37 3.96 0.61 2.06
C TYR A 37 4.25 -0.74 1.39
N MET A 38 3.90 -0.83 0.10
CA MET A 38 4.13 -1.96 -0.78
C MET A 38 4.51 -1.48 -2.18
N GLU A 39 5.34 -2.24 -2.85
CA GLU A 39 5.58 -2.18 -4.30
C GLU A 39 4.88 -3.38 -4.98
N MET A 40 4.85 -3.42 -6.32
CA MET A 40 4.21 -4.51 -7.07
C MET A 40 4.75 -5.90 -6.69
N ASN A 41 6.08 -5.99 -6.52
CA ASN A 41 6.77 -7.23 -6.19
C ASN A 41 6.53 -7.70 -4.75
N ASP A 42 5.95 -6.85 -3.90
CA ASP A 42 5.60 -7.23 -2.53
C ASP A 42 4.28 -7.99 -2.46
N LEU A 43 3.44 -7.94 -3.52
CA LEU A 43 2.13 -8.58 -3.58
C LEU A 43 2.25 -10.01 -4.10
N TYR A 44 1.57 -10.95 -3.42
CA TYR A 44 1.57 -12.35 -3.87
C TYR A 44 0.32 -13.11 -3.40
N LEU A 45 0.12 -14.30 -4.00
CA LEU A 45 -0.89 -15.26 -3.57
C LEU A 45 -0.22 -16.50 -3.00
N ILE A 46 -0.69 -16.97 -1.86
CA ILE A 46 -0.34 -18.28 -1.31
C ILE A 46 -1.62 -19.07 -1.07
N ASN A 47 -1.77 -20.21 -1.74
CA ASN A 47 -2.97 -21.06 -1.66
C ASN A 47 -4.30 -20.29 -1.86
N GLY A 48 -4.29 -19.23 -2.68
CA GLY A 48 -5.45 -18.38 -2.93
C GLY A 48 -5.68 -17.25 -1.93
N GLU A 49 -4.88 -17.16 -0.86
CA GLU A 49 -4.86 -16.04 0.09
C GLU A 49 -3.97 -14.92 -0.44
N ALA A 50 -4.53 -13.70 -0.53
CA ALA A 50 -3.81 -12.50 -0.94
C ALA A 50 -2.98 -11.95 0.22
N ARG A 51 -1.67 -11.87 0.02
CA ARG A 51 -0.71 -11.44 1.03
C ARG A 51 0.26 -10.41 0.46
N ALA A 52 0.93 -9.70 1.36
CA ALA A 52 2.02 -8.84 0.97
C ALA A 52 3.10 -8.72 2.05
N ARG A 53 4.32 -8.48 1.59
CA ARG A 53 5.40 -7.95 2.41
C ARG A 53 5.23 -6.44 2.54
N THR A 54 4.85 -5.98 3.71
CA THR A 54 4.57 -4.56 3.96
C THR A 54 5.66 -3.93 4.81
N ARG A 55 5.98 -2.66 4.52
CA ARG A 55 6.83 -1.84 5.38
C ARG A 55 5.99 -0.80 6.10
N LYS A 56 6.13 -0.70 7.43
CA LYS A 56 5.46 0.36 8.20
C LYS A 56 6.05 1.70 7.81
N LEU A 57 5.22 2.60 7.33
CA LEU A 57 5.66 3.85 6.73
C LEU A 57 5.37 5.04 7.66
N SER A 58 6.36 5.92 7.80
CA SER A 58 6.14 7.30 8.23
C SER A 58 6.54 8.25 7.13
N VAL A 59 5.75 9.31 6.94
CA VAL A 59 6.02 10.36 5.94
C VAL A 59 6.11 11.73 6.60
N GLU A 60 6.93 12.60 6.03
CA GLU A 60 7.10 13.97 6.52
C GLU A 60 7.37 14.92 5.33
N GLN A 61 6.82 16.14 5.36
CA GLN A 61 7.10 17.14 4.32
C GLN A 61 8.52 17.71 4.48
N ASN A 62 9.54 16.90 4.19
CA ASN A 62 10.96 17.21 4.31
C ASN A 62 11.71 16.76 3.05
N TYR A 63 12.39 17.69 2.38
CA TYR A 63 13.08 17.42 1.11
C TYR A 63 14.32 16.55 1.23
N ASP A 64 14.92 16.44 2.42
CA ASP A 64 16.10 15.61 2.66
C ASP A 64 15.71 14.20 3.09
N LYS A 65 14.55 14.06 3.75
CA LYS A 65 14.04 12.78 4.26
C LYS A 65 12.52 12.79 4.40
N TRP A 66 11.83 12.48 3.31
CA TRP A 66 10.35 12.51 3.28
C TRP A 66 9.67 11.22 3.74
N TYR A 67 10.43 10.15 3.97
CA TYR A 67 9.89 8.88 4.43
C TYR A 67 10.86 8.14 5.36
N ALA A 68 10.30 7.25 6.17
CA ALA A 68 11.04 6.29 6.97
C ALA A 68 10.25 4.97 7.07
N PHE A 69 10.98 3.85 7.03
CA PHE A 69 10.40 2.54 7.32
C PHE A 69 10.70 2.14 8.76
N ASN A 70 9.65 1.78 9.50
CA ASN A 70 9.71 1.47 10.94
C ASN A 70 9.48 -0.02 11.23
N GLY A 71 9.79 -0.87 10.25
CA GLY A 71 9.62 -2.32 10.33
C GLY A 71 9.09 -2.90 9.03
N GLU A 72 9.32 -4.19 8.85
CA GLU A 72 8.82 -5.00 7.75
C GLU A 72 8.04 -6.18 8.33
N GLN A 73 6.93 -6.53 7.69
CA GLN A 73 6.10 -7.64 8.12
C GLN A 73 5.36 -8.24 6.93
N ASP A 74 5.16 -9.55 6.99
CA ASP A 74 4.31 -10.28 6.06
C ASP A 74 2.89 -10.41 6.64
N LEU A 75 1.87 -10.01 5.89
CA LEU A 75 0.48 -10.06 6.35
C LEU A 75 -0.51 -10.41 5.24
N PRO A 76 -1.67 -11.00 5.60
CA PRO A 76 -2.83 -11.06 4.71
C PRO A 76 -3.30 -9.65 4.36
N LEU A 77 -3.55 -9.37 3.08
CA LEU A 77 -4.05 -8.06 2.65
C LEU A 77 -5.45 -7.75 3.20
N ALA A 78 -6.21 -8.77 3.60
CA ALA A 78 -7.51 -8.62 4.25
C ALA A 78 -7.42 -7.94 5.64
N ASP A 79 -6.25 -7.97 6.28
CA ASP A 79 -6.00 -7.27 7.56
C ASP A 79 -5.92 -5.75 7.41
N LEU A 80 -5.78 -5.25 6.18
CA LEU A 80 -5.71 -3.81 5.88
C LEU A 80 -7.11 -3.24 5.68
N ASP A 81 -7.33 -2.04 6.20
CA ASP A 81 -8.63 -1.39 6.17
C ASP A 81 -8.96 -0.73 4.84
N VAL A 82 -7.95 -0.39 4.06
CA VAL A 82 -8.06 0.16 2.71
C VAL A 82 -6.72 -0.03 2.02
N ILE A 83 -6.74 -0.29 0.72
CA ILE A 83 -5.52 -0.34 -0.09
C ILE A 83 -5.68 0.66 -1.23
N LEU A 84 -4.73 1.58 -1.36
CA LEU A 84 -4.65 2.51 -2.48
C LEU A 84 -3.73 1.90 -3.56
N MET A 85 -4.29 1.54 -4.71
CA MET A 85 -3.52 1.15 -5.89
C MET A 85 -3.10 2.41 -6.66
N ARG A 86 -1.84 2.83 -6.47
CA ARG A 86 -1.24 4.08 -6.95
C ARG A 86 0.02 3.83 -7.78
N LYS A 87 0.06 2.71 -8.48
CA LYS A 87 1.06 2.41 -9.49
C LYS A 87 0.83 3.29 -10.73
N ASP A 88 1.86 3.95 -11.22
CA ASP A 88 1.78 4.72 -12.46
C ASP A 88 1.67 3.79 -13.69
N PRO A 89 1.01 4.24 -14.77
CA PRO A 89 1.00 3.52 -16.06
C PRO A 89 2.41 3.15 -16.53
N PRO A 90 2.55 2.11 -17.37
CA PRO A 90 1.54 1.55 -18.27
C PRO A 90 0.57 0.58 -17.59
N PHE A 91 -0.59 0.36 -18.25
CA PHE A 91 -1.47 -0.75 -17.94
C PHE A 91 -0.94 -1.99 -18.66
N ASP A 92 -0.19 -2.83 -17.94
CA ASP A 92 0.45 -4.02 -18.45
C ASP A 92 -0.07 -5.28 -17.73
N THR A 93 0.57 -6.42 -18.01
CA THR A 93 0.18 -7.70 -17.43
C THR A 93 0.43 -7.75 -15.92
N GLU A 94 1.49 -7.10 -15.42
CA GLU A 94 1.76 -7.03 -13.97
C GLU A 94 0.67 -6.25 -13.25
N PHE A 95 0.22 -5.13 -13.84
CA PHE A 95 -0.91 -4.37 -13.31
C PHE A 95 -2.17 -5.23 -13.21
N ILE A 96 -2.49 -6.02 -14.25
CA ILE A 96 -3.65 -6.94 -14.25
C ILE A 96 -3.49 -8.02 -13.17
N TYR A 97 -2.30 -8.59 -12.99
CA TYR A 97 -2.10 -9.58 -11.94
C TYR A 97 -2.27 -8.98 -10.55
N ALA A 98 -1.77 -7.77 -10.31
CA ALA A 98 -2.00 -7.08 -9.04
C ALA A 98 -3.49 -6.85 -8.77
N THR A 99 -4.30 -6.48 -9.78
CA THR A 99 -5.74 -6.31 -9.55
C THR A 99 -6.44 -7.62 -9.15
N TYR A 100 -6.04 -8.77 -9.71
CA TYR A 100 -6.56 -10.06 -9.26
C TYR A 100 -6.16 -10.41 -7.83
N ILE A 101 -4.96 -10.06 -7.40
CA ILE A 101 -4.51 -10.24 -6.00
C ILE A 101 -5.34 -9.35 -5.07
N LEU A 102 -5.52 -8.08 -5.43
CA LEU A 102 -6.30 -7.11 -4.63
C LEU A 102 -7.78 -7.50 -4.54
N GLU A 103 -8.36 -8.03 -5.62
CA GLU A 103 -9.74 -8.54 -5.63
C GLU A 103 -9.92 -9.72 -4.65
N ARG A 104 -8.91 -10.58 -4.51
CA ARG A 104 -8.93 -11.67 -3.51
C ARG A 104 -8.97 -11.14 -2.08
N ALA A 105 -8.20 -10.08 -1.81
CA ALA A 105 -8.22 -9.41 -0.50
C ALA A 105 -9.59 -8.77 -0.21
N GLU A 106 -10.18 -8.10 -1.19
CA GLU A 106 -11.53 -7.51 -1.08
C GLU A 106 -12.57 -8.58 -0.74
N ARG A 107 -12.61 -9.68 -1.50
CA ARG A 107 -13.57 -10.78 -1.28
C ARG A 107 -13.42 -11.42 0.10
N ALA A 108 -12.19 -11.69 0.54
CA ALA A 108 -11.92 -12.27 1.85
C ALA A 108 -12.47 -11.38 2.98
N ARG A 109 -12.21 -10.07 2.91
CA ARG A 109 -12.66 -9.14 3.94
C ARG A 109 -14.18 -8.95 3.97
N HIS A 110 -14.86 -9.06 2.83
CA HIS A 110 -16.32 -9.04 2.80
C HIS A 110 -16.93 -10.30 3.43
N ALA A 111 -16.28 -11.46 3.31
CA ALA A 111 -16.74 -12.69 3.96
C ALA A 111 -16.64 -12.61 5.48
N ASP A 112 -15.59 -11.98 6.03
CA ASP A 112 -15.39 -11.84 7.48
C ASP A 112 -16.34 -10.83 8.16
N ARG A 113 -17.05 -10.01 7.36
CA ARG A 113 -18.00 -9.00 7.84
C ARG A 113 -19.47 -9.44 7.80
N GLN A 114 -19.75 -10.63 7.29
CA GLN A 114 -21.08 -11.26 7.28
C GLN A 114 -21.21 -12.27 8.41
#